data_AF-A0A2V2G472-F1
#
_entry.id   AF-A0A2V2G472-F1
#
_cell.length_a   1.000
_cell.length_b   1.000
_cell.length_c   1.000
_cell.angle_alpha   90.00
_cell.angle_beta   90.00
_cell.angle_gamma   90.00
#
_symmetry.space_group_name_H-M   'P 1'
#
loop_
_entity.id
_entity.type
_entity.pdbx_description
1 polymer ?
#
loop_
_entity_poly.entity_id
_entity_poly.type
_entity_poly.pdbx_seq_one_letter_code
_entity_poly.pdbx_strand_id
1 'polypeptide(L)'
;MQAKDVLQSLAEKADIRINGNRPWDVQVHNENLYRRVLGQGTLGLGEAYMDGWWDCERMDVMIEKALNARVDGRISGNLPTLLHVAAQKLFNLQSVARAGIVAERHYNAERAMFETMLDPYMQYSCAYWRALPDQAAAPAD
;
A
#
# COMPACT_ATOMS: atom_id res chain seq x y z
N MET A 1 -7.50 -23.07 11.72
CA MET A 1 -7.70 -21.65 12.08
C MET A 1 -8.30 -20.94 10.89
N GLN A 2 -9.38 -20.18 11.03
CA GLN A 2 -9.98 -19.51 9.87
C GLN A 2 -9.07 -18.35 9.43
N ALA A 3 -9.06 -18.03 8.13
CA ALA A 3 -8.24 -16.95 7.58
C ALA A 3 -8.51 -15.59 8.28
N LYS A 4 -9.77 -15.38 8.68
CA LYS A 4 -10.23 -14.23 9.44
C LYS A 4 -9.54 -14.11 10.79
N ASP A 5 -9.53 -15.19 11.58
CA ASP A 5 -8.91 -15.21 12.92
C ASP A 5 -7.41 -14.86 12.86
N VAL A 6 -6.71 -15.38 11.83
CA VAL A 6 -5.29 -15.11 11.62
C VAL A 6 -5.07 -13.60 11.40
N LEU A 7 -5.78 -13.03 10.44
CA LEU A 7 -5.62 -11.62 10.08
C LEU A 7 -6.10 -10.68 11.18
N GLN A 8 -7.19 -11.01 11.86
CA GLN A 8 -7.66 -10.25 13.00
C GLN A 8 -6.62 -10.23 14.12
N SER A 9 -6.03 -11.38 14.46
CA SER A 9 -4.97 -11.43 15.48
C SER A 9 -3.69 -10.68 15.07
N LEU A 10 -3.42 -10.54 13.77
CA LEU A 10 -2.30 -9.76 13.25
C LEU A 10 -2.61 -8.26 13.28
N ALA A 11 -3.80 -7.86 12.86
CA ALA A 11 -4.26 -6.47 12.90
C ALA A 11 -4.31 -5.94 14.33
N GLU A 12 -4.79 -6.75 15.28
CA GLU A 12 -4.85 -6.38 16.69
C GLU A 12 -3.46 -6.08 17.29
N LYS A 13 -2.40 -6.77 16.83
CA LYS A 13 -1.01 -6.49 17.24
C LYS A 13 -0.52 -5.11 16.77
N ALA A 14 -1.14 -4.57 15.73
CA ALA A 14 -0.91 -3.22 15.23
C ALA A 14 -1.90 -2.20 15.79
N ASP A 15 -2.74 -2.56 16.77
CA ASP A 15 -3.82 -1.70 17.26
C ASP A 15 -4.81 -1.27 16.13
N ILE A 16 -5.05 -2.18 15.19
CA ILE A 16 -6.03 -2.03 14.11
C ILE A 16 -7.17 -3.00 14.36
N ARG A 17 -8.41 -2.50 14.37
CA ARG A 17 -9.61 -3.33 14.47
C ARG A 17 -10.25 -3.47 13.10
N ILE A 18 -10.69 -4.68 12.79
CA ILE A 18 -11.51 -4.95 11.61
C ILE A 18 -12.95 -4.60 11.95
N ASN A 19 -13.59 -3.79 11.11
CA ASN A 19 -14.89 -3.17 11.31
C ASN A 19 -14.96 -2.39 12.64
N GLY A 20 -13.87 -1.70 12.98
CA GLY A 20 -13.80 -0.79 14.11
C GLY A 20 -14.42 0.57 13.80
N ASN A 21 -14.39 1.48 14.78
CA ASN A 21 -15.01 2.80 14.66
C ASN A 21 -13.99 3.96 14.74
N ARG A 22 -12.69 3.65 14.81
CA ARG A 22 -11.63 4.66 14.80
C ARG A 22 -11.26 4.97 13.36
N PRO A 23 -10.76 6.18 13.05
CA PRO A 23 -10.47 6.55 11.66
C PRO A 23 -9.46 5.64 10.95
N TRP A 24 -8.55 5.00 11.69
CA TRP A 24 -7.56 4.07 11.11
C TRP A 24 -7.99 2.59 11.15
N ASP A 25 -9.20 2.31 11.64
CA ASP A 25 -9.76 0.96 11.63
C ASP A 25 -10.28 0.61 10.22
N VAL A 26 -10.04 -0.63 9.80
CA VAL A 26 -10.39 -1.11 8.47
C VAL A 26 -11.85 -1.50 8.41
N GLN A 27 -12.59 -1.04 7.40
CA GLN A 27 -13.94 -1.55 7.10
C GLN A 27 -13.84 -2.61 6.01
N VAL A 28 -14.42 -3.79 6.25
CA VAL A 28 -14.41 -4.92 5.31
C VAL A 28 -15.79 -5.09 4.71
N HIS A 29 -15.85 -4.93 3.39
CA HIS A 29 -17.07 -5.08 2.58
C HIS A 29 -17.16 -6.47 1.94
N ASN A 30 -16.05 -7.22 1.89
CA ASN A 30 -15.98 -8.55 1.29
C ASN A 30 -15.13 -9.52 2.13
N GLU A 31 -15.76 -10.58 2.67
CA GLU A 31 -15.10 -11.60 3.50
C GLU A 31 -14.06 -12.44 2.71
N ASN A 32 -14.04 -12.42 1.38
CA ASN A 32 -12.97 -13.05 0.60
C ASN A 32 -11.61 -12.35 0.77
N LEU A 33 -11.60 -11.12 1.31
CA LEU A 33 -10.40 -10.35 1.66
C LEU A 33 -9.42 -11.21 2.46
N TYR A 34 -9.89 -11.93 3.49
CA TYR A 34 -8.99 -12.60 4.41
C TYR A 34 -8.15 -13.68 3.73
N ARG A 35 -8.77 -14.45 2.83
CA ARG A 35 -8.04 -15.48 2.07
C ARG A 35 -7.07 -14.86 1.08
N ARG A 36 -7.48 -13.76 0.43
CA ARG A 36 -6.64 -13.04 -0.54
C ARG A 36 -5.40 -12.45 0.11
N VAL A 37 -5.54 -11.76 1.24
CA VAL A 37 -4.41 -11.15 1.96
C VAL A 37 -3.47 -12.22 2.51
N LEU A 38 -3.98 -13.35 3.04
CA LEU A 38 -3.10 -14.44 3.46
C LEU A 38 -2.38 -15.14 2.29
N GLY A 39 -3.02 -15.25 1.12
CA GLY A 39 -2.44 -15.92 -0.04
C GLY A 39 -1.45 -15.05 -0.84
N GLN A 40 -1.74 -13.75 -0.96
CA GLN A 40 -1.04 -12.81 -1.85
C GLN A 40 -0.27 -11.73 -1.09
N GLY A 41 -0.40 -11.69 0.23
CA GLY A 41 0.29 -10.72 1.07
C GLY A 41 -0.18 -9.28 0.88
N THR A 42 0.78 -8.35 0.95
CA THR A 42 0.52 -6.90 0.82
C THR A 42 0.01 -6.52 -0.56
N LEU A 43 0.36 -7.27 -1.62
CA LEU A 43 -0.19 -7.07 -2.96
C LEU A 43 -1.69 -7.35 -2.97
N GLY A 44 -2.11 -8.48 -2.40
CA GLY A 44 -3.53 -8.81 -2.28
C GLY A 44 -4.32 -7.83 -1.42
N LEU A 45 -3.67 -7.24 -0.41
CA LEU A 45 -4.26 -6.16 0.39
C LEU A 45 -4.50 -4.90 -0.46
N GLY A 46 -3.50 -4.46 -1.23
CA GLY A 46 -3.59 -3.28 -2.10
C GLY A 46 -4.58 -3.45 -3.26
N GLU A 47 -4.56 -4.59 -3.96
CA GLU A 47 -5.52 -4.85 -5.03
C GLU A 47 -6.95 -4.96 -4.50
N ALA A 48 -7.15 -5.57 -3.32
CA ALA A 48 -8.47 -5.62 -2.69
C ALA A 48 -8.98 -4.24 -2.29
N TYR A 49 -8.09 -3.28 -1.97
CA TYR A 49 -8.49 -1.89 -1.75
C TYR A 49 -8.98 -1.25 -3.06
N MET A 50 -8.24 -1.45 -4.16
CA MET A 50 -8.65 -0.97 -5.48
C MET A 50 -9.98 -1.58 -5.94
N ASP A 51 -10.24 -2.85 -5.59
CA ASP A 51 -11.49 -3.57 -5.88
C ASP A 51 -12.66 -3.16 -4.93
N GLY A 52 -12.43 -2.27 -3.96
CA GLY A 52 -13.44 -1.81 -3.00
C GLY A 52 -13.85 -2.87 -1.96
N TRP A 53 -13.03 -3.90 -1.73
CA TRP A 53 -13.34 -4.95 -0.75
C TRP A 53 -13.15 -4.48 0.69
N TRP A 54 -12.39 -3.42 0.88
CA TRP A 54 -12.19 -2.76 2.16
C TRP A 54 -11.75 -1.32 1.98
N ASP A 55 -11.96 -0.50 3.00
CA ASP A 55 -11.48 0.88 3.05
C ASP A 55 -11.03 1.27 4.47
N CYS A 56 -10.48 2.48 4.60
CA CYS A 56 -10.02 3.08 5.84
C CYS A 56 -9.97 4.61 5.68
N GLU A 57 -10.52 5.35 6.64
CA GLU A 57 -10.57 6.82 6.59
C GLU A 57 -9.16 7.45 6.72
N ARG A 58 -8.34 6.90 7.62
CA ARG A 58 -6.95 7.32 7.86
C ARG A 58 -5.98 6.20 7.53
N MET A 59 -5.93 5.87 6.23
CA MET A 59 -5.04 4.86 5.65
C MET A 59 -3.57 5.12 5.99
N ASP A 60 -3.15 6.38 6.05
CA ASP A 60 -1.80 6.81 6.45
C ASP A 60 -1.44 6.31 7.85
N VAL A 61 -2.33 6.52 8.83
CA VAL A 61 -2.16 6.08 10.22
C VAL A 61 -2.24 4.56 10.33
N MET A 62 -3.12 3.93 9.55
CA MET A 62 -3.24 2.47 9.51
C MET A 62 -1.93 1.82 9.03
N ILE A 63 -1.35 2.33 7.93
CA ILE A 63 -0.08 1.83 7.39
C ILE A 63 1.07 2.09 8.38
N GLU A 64 1.15 3.29 8.97
CA GLU A 64 2.14 3.61 10.01
C GLU A 64 2.12 2.58 11.15
N LYS A 65 0.93 2.30 11.69
CA LYS A 65 0.72 1.30 12.75
C LYS A 65 1.12 -0.11 12.32
N ALA A 66 0.72 -0.54 11.13
CA ALA A 66 1.05 -1.86 10.59
C ALA A 66 2.56 -2.06 10.42
N LEU A 67 3.27 -1.02 9.93
CA LEU A 67 4.72 -1.03 9.76
C LEU A 67 5.45 -1.04 11.11
N ASN A 68 5.01 -0.22 12.08
CA ASN A 68 5.59 -0.18 13.42
C ASN A 68 5.45 -1.53 14.15
N ALA A 69 4.34 -2.23 13.94
CA ALA A 69 4.11 -3.57 14.48
C ALA A 69 4.76 -4.71 13.65
N ARG A 70 5.42 -4.38 12.54
CA ARG A 70 6.02 -5.32 11.57
C ARG A 70 5.05 -6.41 11.11
N VAL A 71 3.79 -6.04 10.88
CA VAL A 71 2.75 -6.97 10.39
C VAL A 71 3.04 -7.40 8.95
N ASP A 72 3.61 -6.51 8.15
CA ASP A 72 4.08 -6.76 6.78
C ASP A 72 5.01 -7.97 6.68
N GLY A 73 6.00 -8.09 7.57
CA GLY A 73 6.93 -9.23 7.62
C GLY A 73 6.28 -10.55 8.03
N ARG A 74 5.12 -10.50 8.72
CA ARG A 74 4.37 -11.69 9.16
C ARG A 74 3.38 -12.18 8.10
N ILE A 75 2.87 -11.29 7.27
CA ILE A 75 1.95 -11.63 6.17
C ILE A 75 2.74 -12.11 4.93
N SER A 76 3.89 -11.49 4.63
CA SER A 76 4.72 -11.81 3.47
C SER A 76 5.54 -13.12 3.58
N GLY A 77 5.57 -13.74 4.77
CA GLY A 77 6.31 -14.98 5.04
C GLY A 77 5.66 -16.28 4.56
N ASN A 78 4.54 -16.22 3.82
CA ASN A 78 3.83 -17.42 3.38
C ASN A 78 4.50 -18.08 2.15
N LEU A 79 4.51 -19.42 2.12
CA LEU A 79 5.15 -20.25 1.09
C LEU A 79 4.85 -19.82 -0.38
N PRO A 80 3.63 -19.37 -0.74
CA PRO A 80 3.33 -18.86 -2.08
C PRO A 80 4.06 -17.55 -2.40
N THR A 81 4.19 -16.64 -1.44
CA THR A 81 4.93 -15.38 -1.59
C THR A 81 6.43 -15.65 -1.73
N LEU A 82 6.97 -16.61 -0.97
CA LEU A 82 8.34 -17.10 -1.12
C LEU A 82 8.59 -17.72 -2.50
N LEU A 83 7.66 -18.53 -3.00
CA LEU A 83 7.72 -19.09 -4.36
C LEU A 83 7.63 -17.99 -5.43
N HIS A 84 6.80 -16.97 -5.23
CA HIS A 84 6.70 -15.83 -6.14
C HIS A 84 8.00 -15.00 -6.17
N VAL A 85 8.58 -14.69 -5.01
CA VAL A 85 9.87 -14.00 -4.89
C VAL A 85 10.99 -14.85 -5.48
N ALA A 86 10.99 -16.16 -5.25
CA ALA A 86 11.95 -17.08 -5.84
C ALA A 86 11.82 -17.13 -7.37
N ALA A 87 10.60 -17.22 -7.88
CA ALA A 87 10.33 -17.20 -9.33
C ALA A 87 10.75 -15.84 -9.95
N GLN A 88 10.47 -14.71 -9.29
CA GLN A 88 10.91 -13.41 -9.79
C GLN A 88 12.44 -13.26 -9.81
N LYS A 89 13.14 -13.81 -8.81
CA LYS A 89 14.62 -13.86 -8.79
C LYS A 89 15.18 -14.80 -9.86
N LEU A 90 14.54 -15.96 -10.09
CA LEU A 90 14.97 -16.94 -11.08
C LEU A 90 14.69 -16.51 -12.52
N PHE A 91 13.59 -15.79 -12.76
CA PHE A 91 13.15 -15.37 -14.09
C PHE A 91 13.38 -13.88 -14.38
N ASN A 92 14.26 -13.21 -13.63
CA ASN A 92 14.60 -11.77 -13.69
C ASN A 92 13.84 -11.01 -14.80
N LEU A 93 12.63 -10.57 -14.47
CA LEU A 93 11.72 -9.89 -15.42
C LEU A 93 12.16 -8.44 -15.71
N GLN A 94 13.24 -7.97 -15.07
CA GLN A 94 13.80 -6.63 -15.19
C GLN A 94 14.98 -6.61 -16.20
N SER A 95 14.86 -7.34 -17.32
CA SER A 95 15.82 -7.20 -18.40
C SER A 95 15.56 -5.90 -19.17
N VAL A 96 16.63 -5.20 -19.59
CA VAL A 96 16.54 -3.95 -20.37
C VAL A 96 15.65 -4.12 -21.60
N ALA A 97 15.66 -5.31 -22.21
CA ALA A 97 14.84 -5.66 -23.36
C ALA A 97 13.32 -5.65 -23.10
N ARG A 98 12.87 -5.75 -21.85
CA ARG A 98 11.44 -5.69 -21.46
C ARG A 98 11.04 -4.37 -20.80
N ALA A 99 12.00 -3.46 -20.57
CA ALA A 99 11.76 -2.18 -19.92
C ALA A 99 10.77 -1.30 -20.72
N GLY A 100 10.76 -1.38 -22.05
CA GLY A 100 9.83 -0.62 -22.90
C GLY A 100 8.35 -1.03 -22.73
N ILE A 101 8.09 -2.33 -22.54
CA ILE A 101 6.74 -2.87 -22.32
C ILE A 101 6.18 -2.43 -20.95
N VAL A 102 7.07 -2.25 -19.96
CA VAL A 102 6.73 -1.74 -18.62
C VAL A 102 6.53 -0.22 -18.66
N ALA A 103 7.34 0.50 -19.44
CA ALA A 103 7.25 1.96 -19.58
C ALA A 103 5.92 2.43 -20.18
N GLU A 104 5.44 1.79 -21.26
CA GLU A 104 4.17 2.16 -21.92
C GLU A 104 2.92 1.88 -21.05
N ARG A 105 2.99 0.88 -20.15
CA ARG A 105 1.86 0.51 -19.27
C ARG A 105 1.85 1.24 -17.92
N HIS A 106 3.00 1.72 -17.43
CA HIS A 106 3.13 2.21 -16.05
C HIS A 106 3.54 3.69 -15.89
N TYR A 107 3.78 4.44 -16.97
CA TYR A 107 4.18 5.85 -16.86
C TYR A 107 3.46 6.82 -17.81
N ASN A 108 2.26 6.46 -18.29
CA ASN A 108 1.38 7.40 -18.99
C ASN A 108 0.42 8.10 -18.00
N ALA A 109 0.95 8.57 -16.87
CA ALA A 109 0.22 9.55 -16.07
C ALA A 109 0.31 10.90 -16.77
N GLU A 110 -0.83 11.51 -17.06
CA GLU A 110 -0.88 12.79 -17.76
C GLU A 110 -0.17 13.87 -16.93
N ARG A 111 0.60 14.73 -17.59
CA ARG A 111 1.31 15.85 -16.97
C ARG A 111 0.38 16.73 -16.10
N ALA A 112 -0.87 16.90 -16.53
CA ALA A 112 -1.89 17.65 -15.81
C ALA A 112 -2.14 17.11 -14.38
N MET A 113 -2.05 15.79 -14.17
CA MET A 113 -2.18 15.19 -12.84
C MET A 113 -1.03 15.60 -11.92
N PHE A 114 0.19 15.71 -12.46
CA PHE A 114 1.33 16.13 -11.68
C PHE A 114 1.29 17.63 -11.38
N GLU A 115 0.83 18.45 -12.33
CA GLU A 115 0.68 19.90 -12.14
C GLU A 115 -0.36 20.25 -11.06
N THR A 116 -1.37 19.40 -10.83
CA THR A 116 -2.35 19.61 -9.74
C THR A 116 -1.87 19.13 -8.38
N MET A 117 -0.87 18.24 -8.33
CA MET A 117 -0.39 17.60 -7.10
C MET A 117 0.94 18.19 -6.60
N LEU A 118 1.83 18.57 -7.51
CA LEU A 118 3.20 18.99 -7.21
C LEU A 118 3.32 20.51 -7.09
N ASP A 119 4.47 20.94 -6.56
CA ASP A 119 4.83 22.34 -6.52
C ASP A 119 5.15 22.88 -7.93
N PRO A 120 5.27 24.21 -8.12
CA PRO A 120 5.55 24.81 -9.44
C PRO A 120 6.86 24.33 -10.09
N TYR A 121 7.79 23.76 -9.32
CA TYR A 121 9.04 23.19 -9.82
C TYR A 121 8.92 21.72 -10.23
N MET A 122 7.72 21.12 -10.17
CA MET A 122 7.41 19.74 -10.56
C MET A 122 8.31 18.70 -9.87
N GLN A 123 8.62 18.91 -8.59
CA GLN A 123 9.54 18.04 -7.85
C GLN A 123 8.81 16.80 -7.32
N TYR A 124 8.89 15.70 -8.07
CA TYR A 124 8.42 14.39 -7.58
C TYR A 124 9.50 13.68 -6.75
N SER A 125 9.93 14.33 -5.67
CA SER A 125 10.94 13.84 -4.73
C SER A 125 10.67 14.36 -3.30
N CYS A 126 11.43 13.90 -2.31
CA CYS A 126 11.23 14.33 -0.93
C CYS A 126 11.65 15.80 -0.74
N ALA A 127 10.75 16.62 -0.19
CA ALA A 127 11.06 17.99 0.23
C ALA A 127 11.80 18.04 1.58
N TYR A 128 12.42 19.19 1.87
CA TYR A 128 13.14 19.46 3.12
C TYR A 128 12.37 20.46 4.00
N TRP A 129 11.80 19.98 5.11
CA TRP A 129 10.82 20.73 5.91
C TRP A 129 11.40 21.51 7.12
N ARG A 130 12.72 21.67 7.24
CA ARG A 130 13.36 22.20 8.46
C ARG A 130 13.05 23.67 8.78
N ALA A 131 12.68 24.48 7.79
CA ALA A 131 12.61 25.95 7.92
C ALA A 131 11.29 26.56 7.45
N LEU A 132 10.22 25.77 7.33
CA LEU A 132 8.93 26.30 6.91
C LEU A 132 8.15 26.73 8.16
N PRO A 133 7.76 28.01 8.30
CA PRO A 133 6.68 28.37 9.20
C PRO A 133 5.42 27.59 8.78
N ASP A 134 4.58 27.18 9.73
CA ASP A 134 3.41 26.27 9.60
C ASP A 134 2.44 26.54 8.42
N GLN A 135 2.58 27.64 7.68
CA GLN A 135 1.67 28.08 6.62
C GLN A 135 2.17 27.84 5.19
N ALA A 136 3.39 27.34 4.97
CA ALA A 136 3.92 27.20 3.60
C ALA A 136 3.38 25.97 2.82
N ALA A 137 2.37 25.27 3.35
CA ALA A 137 1.74 24.12 2.69
C ALA A 137 0.48 24.48 1.88
N ALA A 138 0.08 25.75 1.81
CA ALA A 138 -1.00 26.19 0.93
C ALA A 138 -0.41 26.79 -0.37
N PRO A 139 -0.79 26.29 -1.56
CA PRO A 139 -0.43 26.97 -2.80
C PRO A 139 -1.07 28.36 -2.80
N ALA A 140 -0.26 29.39 -3.10
CA ALA A 140 -0.76 30.73 -3.35
C ALA A 140 -1.54 30.73 -4.68
N ASP A 141 -2.71 31.37 -4.66
CA ASP A 141 -3.66 31.58 -5.76
C ASP A 141 -3.03 32.00 -7.10
#